data_AF-A0A4S8LIF2-F1
#
_entry.id   AF-A0A4S8LIF2-F1
#
_cell.length_a   1.000
_cell.length_b   1.000
_cell.length_c   1.000
_cell.angle_alpha   90.00
_cell.angle_beta   90.00
_cell.angle_gamma   90.00
#
_symmetry.space_group_name_H-M   'P 1'
#
loop_
_entity.id
_entity.type
_entity.pdbx_description
1 polymer ?
#
loop_
_entity_poly.entity_id
_entity_poly.type
_entity_poly.pdbx_seq_one_letter_code
_entity_poly.pdbx_strand_id
1 'polypeptide(L)'
;MLLEKHCQFEDQLNILQNSQPTTERWIQSSKKTYKIKEYRYHGEAGSVDLEVVAAERKHIKEITMQYTKWDMFMTDRTGLILPDCGLATKQMSEKKSNKFQITVLVTCNADGLEKVKCFFIGKSKQPQYFKGQPVASYSFDYSYEGIGPSLRAAGTRP
;
A
#
# COMPACT_ATOMS: atom_id res chain seq x y z
N MET A 1 6.52 5.44 15.18
CA MET A 1 7.35 4.27 15.53
C MET A 1 8.37 4.53 16.64
N LEU A 2 9.46 5.31 16.46
CA LEU A 2 10.43 5.56 17.56
C LEU A 2 9.84 6.37 18.73
N LEU A 3 9.08 7.43 18.44
CA LEU A 3 8.37 8.23 19.45
C LEU A 3 7.41 7.36 20.27
N GLU A 4 6.62 6.56 19.57
CA GLU A 4 5.63 5.67 20.16
C GLU A 4 6.27 4.57 21.02
N LYS A 5 7.41 4.01 20.57
CA LYS A 5 8.22 3.09 21.38
C LYS A 5 8.82 3.77 22.60
N HIS A 6 9.27 5.01 22.48
CA HIS A 6 9.79 5.79 23.61
C HIS A 6 8.69 5.99 24.66
N CYS A 7 7.50 6.45 24.26
CA CYS A 7 6.38 6.59 25.17
C CYS A 7 5.99 5.26 25.83
N GLN A 8 5.94 4.16 25.06
CA GLN A 8 5.70 2.83 25.62
C GLN A 8 6.73 2.42 26.67
N PHE A 9 8.01 2.73 26.46
CA PHE A 9 9.06 2.41 27.43
C PHE A 9 9.03 3.34 28.64
N GLU A 10 8.66 4.60 28.47
CA GLU A 10 8.45 5.54 29.58
C GLU A 10 7.33 5.06 30.51
N ASP A 11 6.21 4.64 29.91
CA ASP A 11 5.07 4.07 30.64
C ASP A 11 5.46 2.78 31.39
N GLN A 12 6.27 1.92 30.77
CA GLN A 12 6.73 0.67 31.38
C GLN A 12 7.77 0.88 32.49
N LEU A 13 8.55 1.95 32.43
CA LEU A 13 9.64 2.22 33.37
C LEU A 13 9.26 3.22 34.48
N ASN A 14 8.00 3.71 34.51
CA ASN A 14 7.49 4.66 35.51
C ASN A 14 8.40 5.90 35.68
N ILE A 15 8.92 6.44 34.58
CA ILE A 15 9.86 7.56 34.62
C ILE A 15 9.08 8.86 34.89
N LEU A 16 9.44 9.59 35.95
CA LEU A 16 8.85 10.88 36.29
C LEU A 16 9.28 11.95 35.27
N GLN A 17 8.31 12.62 34.63
CA GLN A 17 8.48 13.57 33.50
C GLN A 17 9.45 14.75 33.72
N ASN A 18 9.92 14.97 34.94
CA ASN A 18 10.57 16.22 35.35
C ASN A 18 12.07 16.31 35.02
N SER A 19 12.68 15.28 34.42
CA SER A 19 14.14 15.25 34.14
C SER A 19 14.52 14.81 32.73
N GLN A 20 13.56 14.67 31.82
CA GLN A 20 13.83 14.11 30.50
C GLN A 20 14.10 15.19 29.44
N PRO A 21 15.06 14.94 28.52
CA PRO A 21 15.14 15.72 27.30
C PRO A 21 13.84 15.56 26.50
N THR A 22 13.36 16.65 25.90
CA THR A 22 12.22 16.61 24.97
C THR A 22 12.38 15.45 23.99
N THR A 23 11.33 14.68 23.75
CA THR A 23 11.36 13.45 22.94
C THR A 23 12.03 13.65 21.57
N GLU A 24 11.85 14.83 20.97
CA GLU A 24 12.53 15.29 19.75
C GLU A 24 14.07 15.29 19.87
N ARG A 25 14.60 15.86 20.97
CA ARG A 25 16.05 15.97 21.22
C ARG A 25 16.66 14.60 21.50
N TRP A 26 15.95 13.74 22.21
CA TRP A 26 16.41 12.37 22.45
C TRP A 26 16.50 11.57 21.16
N ILE A 27 15.50 11.68 20.27
CA ILE A 27 15.53 11.00 18.97
C ILE A 27 16.69 11.51 18.12
N GLN A 28 16.89 12.84 18.03
CA GLN A 28 17.99 13.40 17.25
C GLN A 28 19.36 12.98 17.80
N SER A 29 19.53 13.03 19.13
CA SER A 29 20.77 12.60 19.79
C SER A 29 21.03 11.10 19.58
N SER A 30 20.01 10.26 19.77
CA SER A 30 20.12 8.81 19.57
C SER A 30 20.44 8.46 18.11
N LYS A 31 19.77 9.09 17.13
CA LYS A 31 20.10 8.92 15.71
C LYS A 31 21.55 9.29 15.42
N LYS A 32 22.05 10.39 16.01
CA LYS A 32 23.43 10.87 15.84
C LYS A 32 24.45 9.93 16.48
N THR A 33 24.23 9.52 17.73
CA THR A 33 25.12 8.64 18.51
C THR A 33 25.27 7.27 17.85
N TYR A 34 24.15 6.66 17.44
CA TYR A 34 24.14 5.33 16.83
C TYR A 34 24.29 5.35 15.30
N LYS A 35 24.55 6.53 14.70
CA LYS A 35 24.71 6.72 13.25
C LYS A 35 23.55 6.14 12.43
N ILE A 36 22.32 6.24 12.96
CA ILE A 36 21.12 5.70 12.34
C ILE A 36 20.63 6.70 11.28
N LYS A 37 20.47 6.23 10.04
CA LYS A 37 19.91 7.02 8.94
C LYS A 37 18.65 6.35 8.40
N GLU A 38 17.76 7.17 7.86
CA GLU A 38 16.61 6.71 7.07
C GLU A 38 17.06 6.54 5.62
N TYR A 39 16.76 5.39 5.03
CA TYR A 39 17.05 5.10 3.64
C TYR A 39 15.74 4.89 2.89
N ARG A 40 15.58 5.57 1.75
CA ARG A 40 14.44 5.39 0.84
C ARG A 40 14.88 4.45 -0.28
N TYR A 41 14.13 3.38 -0.50
CA TYR A 41 14.37 2.45 -1.59
C TYR A 41 13.57 2.89 -2.83
N HIS A 42 14.23 3.03 -3.98
CA HIS A 42 13.58 3.32 -5.25
C HIS A 42 13.28 2.02 -6.00
N GLY A 43 12.11 1.93 -6.63
CA GLY A 43 11.73 0.80 -7.47
C GLY A 43 12.36 0.90 -8.86
N GLU A 44 12.54 -0.26 -9.49
CA GLU A 44 13.02 -0.38 -10.87
C GLU A 44 12.01 0.24 -11.84
N ALA A 45 12.48 1.14 -12.72
CA ALA A 45 11.69 1.69 -13.79
C ALA A 45 11.74 0.72 -14.99
N GLY A 46 10.61 0.10 -15.31
CA GLY A 46 10.51 -0.75 -16.49
C GLY A 46 10.75 0.05 -17.77
N SER A 47 11.57 -0.50 -18.67
CA SER A 47 11.71 0.02 -20.04
C SER A 47 10.45 -0.37 -20.83
N VAL A 48 9.75 0.62 -21.38
CA VAL A 48 8.53 0.41 -22.18
C VAL A 48 8.75 0.99 -23.56
N ASP A 49 8.37 0.23 -24.59
CA ASP A 49 8.37 0.67 -25.98
C ASP A 49 7.29 1.74 -26.21
N LEU A 50 7.71 2.95 -26.53
CA LEU A 50 6.83 4.10 -26.69
C LEU A 50 5.97 4.02 -27.97
N GLU A 51 6.45 3.33 -29.01
CA GLU A 51 5.72 3.21 -30.27
C GLU A 51 4.51 2.27 -30.12
N VAL A 52 4.72 1.15 -29.44
CA VAL A 52 3.65 0.20 -29.09
C VAL A 52 2.60 0.89 -28.20
N VAL A 53 3.04 1.65 -27.20
CA VAL A 53 2.12 2.41 -26.33
C VAL A 53 1.31 3.45 -27.13
N ALA A 54 1.91 4.11 -28.11
CA ALA A 54 1.22 5.09 -28.94
C ALA A 54 0.13 4.45 -29.82
N ALA A 55 0.42 3.30 -30.42
CA ALA A 55 -0.54 2.54 -31.23
C ALA A 55 -1.72 2.05 -30.38
N GLU A 56 -1.45 1.44 -29.23
CA GLU A 56 -2.48 0.95 -28.30
C GLU A 56 -3.35 2.08 -27.76
N ARG A 57 -2.77 3.25 -27.44
CA ARG A 57 -3.54 4.43 -27.01
C ARG A 57 -4.54 4.88 -28.08
N LYS A 58 -4.16 4.82 -29.37
CA LYS A 58 -5.07 5.18 -30.46
C LYS A 58 -6.22 4.18 -30.55
N HIS A 59 -5.93 2.89 -30.47
CA HIS A 59 -6.94 1.83 -30.51
C HIS A 59 -7.94 1.94 -29.35
N ILE A 60 -7.45 2.08 -28.11
CA ILE A 60 -8.31 2.24 -26.92
C ILE A 60 -9.19 3.49 -27.06
N LYS A 61 -8.64 4.60 -27.58
CA LYS A 61 -9.43 5.82 -27.81
C LYS A 61 -10.60 5.61 -28.76
N GLU A 62 -10.40 4.86 -29.85
CA GLU A 62 -11.46 4.56 -30.82
C GLU A 62 -12.59 3.72 -30.19
N ILE A 63 -12.27 2.78 -29.30
CA ILE A 63 -13.25 2.00 -28.53
C ILE A 63 -13.98 2.90 -27.53
N THR A 64 -13.22 3.68 -26.76
CA THR A 64 -13.74 4.56 -25.72
C THR A 64 -14.71 5.61 -26.27
N MET A 65 -14.51 6.09 -27.49
CA MET A 65 -15.38 7.09 -28.14
C MET A 65 -16.84 6.61 -28.34
N GLN A 66 -17.10 5.31 -28.27
CA GLN A 66 -18.45 4.75 -28.41
C GLN A 66 -19.29 4.89 -27.13
N TYR A 67 -18.66 5.26 -26.01
CA TYR A 67 -19.29 5.33 -24.70
C TYR A 67 -19.36 6.78 -24.19
N THR A 68 -20.38 7.07 -23.39
CA THR A 68 -20.44 8.35 -22.69
C THR A 68 -19.46 8.34 -21.51
N LYS A 69 -19.00 9.53 -21.07
CA LYS A 69 -18.07 9.63 -19.93
C LYS A 69 -18.64 9.09 -18.63
N TRP A 70 -19.96 9.16 -18.47
CA TRP A 70 -20.69 8.63 -17.31
C TRP A 70 -20.61 7.10 -17.23
N ASP A 71 -20.63 6.42 -18.39
CA ASP A 71 -20.56 4.97 -18.50
C ASP A 71 -19.12 4.42 -18.55
N MET A 72 -18.12 5.30 -18.63
CA MET A 72 -16.72 4.91 -18.69
C MET A 72 -16.13 4.81 -17.27
N PHE A 73 -15.98 3.59 -16.78
CA PHE A 73 -15.29 3.32 -15.51
C PHE A 73 -13.84 2.95 -15.75
N MET A 74 -12.95 3.64 -15.02
CA MET A 74 -11.54 3.32 -14.95
C MET A 74 -11.26 2.66 -13.61
N THR A 75 -10.58 1.52 -13.67
CA THR A 75 -10.13 0.78 -12.50
C THR A 75 -8.61 0.75 -12.47
N ASP A 76 -8.03 1.17 -11.36
CA ASP A 76 -6.58 1.09 -11.14
C ASP A 76 -6.25 0.22 -9.93
N ARG A 77 -5.17 -0.55 -10.07
CA ARG A 77 -4.68 -1.48 -9.06
C ARG A 77 -3.44 -0.86 -8.41
N THR A 78 -3.62 -0.26 -7.23
CA THR A 78 -2.51 0.36 -6.50
C THR A 78 -2.06 -0.52 -5.33
N GLY A 79 -0.76 -0.61 -5.11
CA GLY A 79 -0.21 -1.27 -3.93
C GLY A 79 -0.28 -0.33 -2.72
N LEU A 80 -1.08 -0.67 -1.71
CA LEU A 80 -0.95 -0.06 -0.39
C LEU A 80 0.28 -0.66 0.29
N ILE A 81 1.38 0.08 0.18
CA ILE A 81 2.65 -0.24 0.82
C ILE A 81 2.71 0.59 2.10
N LEU A 82 2.74 -0.08 3.25
CA LEU A 82 3.13 0.61 4.48
C LEU A 82 4.56 1.12 4.30
N PRO A 83 4.87 2.37 4.67
CA PRO A 83 6.16 2.99 4.38
C PRO A 83 7.31 2.07 4.80
N ASP A 84 8.11 1.66 3.82
CA ASP A 84 9.28 0.77 3.96
C ASP A 84 10.47 1.56 4.56
N CYS A 85 10.19 2.42 5.55
CA CYS A 85 11.17 3.24 6.24
C CYS A 85 11.79 2.42 7.37
N GLY A 86 12.90 1.75 7.08
CA GLY A 86 13.74 1.09 8.07
C GLY A 86 14.80 2.04 8.62
N LEU A 87 14.99 2.05 9.93
CA LEU A 87 16.15 2.66 10.56
C LEU A 87 17.32 1.70 10.50
N ALA A 88 18.42 2.10 9.86
CA ALA A 88 19.61 1.27 9.75
C ALA A 88 20.88 2.06 10.04
N THR A 89 21.86 1.40 10.67
CA THR A 89 23.18 1.96 10.98
C THR A 89 24.10 1.99 9.74
N LYS A 90 23.80 1.18 8.72
CA LYS A 90 24.51 1.11 7.44
C LYS A 90 23.52 0.87 6.31
N GLN A 91 23.82 1.35 5.11
CA GLN A 91 23.09 0.97 3.90
C GLN A 91 23.34 -0.53 3.65
N MET A 92 22.33 -1.35 3.95
CA MET A 92 22.41 -2.80 3.72
C MET A 92 22.11 -3.08 2.25
N SER A 93 22.89 -3.94 1.60
CA SER A 93 22.56 -4.50 0.28
C SER A 93 21.16 -5.09 0.32
N GLU A 94 20.39 -4.93 -0.77
CA GLU A 94 19.00 -5.37 -0.89
C GLU A 94 18.76 -6.75 -0.27
N LYS A 95 18.28 -6.76 0.98
CA LYS A 95 17.57 -7.91 1.49
C LYS A 95 16.17 -7.76 0.94
N LYS A 96 15.70 -8.73 0.16
CA LYS A 96 14.32 -8.79 -0.35
C LYS A 96 13.38 -8.56 0.83
N SER A 97 12.92 -7.32 1.02
CA SER A 97 12.03 -6.98 2.11
C SER A 97 10.74 -7.74 1.84
N ASN A 98 10.16 -8.37 2.87
CA ASN A 98 8.82 -8.92 2.75
C ASN A 98 7.86 -7.74 2.70
N LYS A 99 7.73 -7.14 1.52
CA LYS A 99 6.76 -6.08 1.24
C LYS A 99 5.40 -6.72 1.35
N PHE A 100 4.81 -6.67 2.54
CA PHE A 100 3.42 -6.99 2.71
C PHE A 100 2.64 -5.86 2.05
N GLN A 101 2.21 -6.10 0.82
CA GLN A 101 1.42 -5.15 0.05
C GLN A 101 -0.02 -5.64 0.08
N ILE A 102 -0.92 -4.80 0.57
CA ILE A 102 -2.34 -4.97 0.30
C ILE A 102 -2.58 -4.24 -1.01
N THR A 103 -3.02 -4.96 -2.03
CA THR A 103 -3.46 -4.31 -3.25
C THR A 103 -4.81 -3.67 -3.00
N VAL A 104 -4.98 -2.42 -3.42
CA VAL A 104 -6.27 -1.73 -3.43
C VAL A 104 -6.68 -1.52 -4.89
N LEU A 105 -7.88 -1.99 -5.21
CA LEU A 105 -8.53 -1.71 -6.47
C LEU A 105 -9.41 -0.49 -6.28
N VAL A 106 -9.08 0.60 -6.97
CA VAL A 106 -9.82 1.86 -6.95
C VAL A 106 -10.54 1.99 -8.28
N THR A 107 -11.83 2.27 -8.25
CA THR A 107 -12.63 2.42 -9.48
C THR A 107 -13.47 3.68 -9.41
N CYS A 108 -13.42 4.48 -10.47
CA CYS A 108 -14.26 5.65 -10.63
C CYS A 108 -14.68 5.83 -12.09
N ASN A 109 -15.80 6.53 -12.31
CA ASN A 109 -16.15 6.96 -13.65
C ASN A 109 -15.18 8.04 -14.15
N ALA A 110 -15.18 8.27 -15.47
CA ALA A 110 -14.25 9.18 -16.11
C ALA A 110 -14.42 10.64 -15.68
N ASP A 111 -15.63 11.03 -15.30
CA ASP A 111 -15.93 12.36 -14.76
C ASP A 111 -15.61 12.48 -13.24
N GLY A 112 -15.26 11.37 -12.58
CA GLY A 112 -14.86 11.31 -11.17
C GLY A 112 -15.99 11.52 -10.15
N LEU A 113 -17.23 11.66 -10.62
CA LEU A 113 -18.42 11.87 -9.80
C LEU A 113 -18.88 10.59 -9.12
N GLU A 114 -18.81 9.47 -9.82
CA GLU A 114 -19.16 8.16 -9.29
C GLU A 114 -17.90 7.41 -8.90
N LYS A 115 -17.80 7.09 -7.60
CA LYS A 115 -16.69 6.34 -7.03
C LYS A 115 -17.24 5.03 -6.49
N VAL A 116 -16.75 3.93 -7.05
CA VAL A 116 -17.05 2.61 -6.53
C VAL A 116 -16.22 2.40 -5.27
N LYS A 117 -16.81 1.71 -4.30
CA LYS A 117 -16.14 1.35 -3.04
C LYS A 117 -14.82 0.62 -3.33
N CYS A 118 -13.75 1.02 -2.64
CA CYS A 118 -12.44 0.39 -2.79
C CYS A 118 -12.49 -1.09 -2.42
N PHE A 119 -11.84 -1.91 -3.23
CA PHE A 119 -11.76 -3.35 -3.03
C PHE A 119 -10.33 -3.76 -2.65
N PHE A 120 -10.16 -4.48 -1.54
CA PHE A 120 -8.86 -4.85 -1.02
C PHE A 120 -8.50 -6.28 -1.41
N ILE A 121 -7.27 -6.51 -1.84
CA ILE A 121 -6.75 -7.81 -2.19
C ILE A 121 -5.46 -8.04 -1.42
N GLY A 122 -5.44 -9.07 -0.57
CA GLY A 122 -4.22 -9.49 0.12
C GLY A 122 -3.76 -10.89 -0.26
N LYS A 123 -2.77 -11.39 0.49
CA LYS A 123 -2.17 -12.71 0.25
C LYS A 123 -2.82 -13.84 1.06
N SER A 124 -3.53 -13.52 2.14
CA SER A 124 -4.07 -14.51 3.08
C SER A 124 -5.58 -14.46 3.08
N LYS A 125 -6.23 -15.62 3.11
CA LYS A 125 -7.69 -15.73 3.27
C LYS A 125 -8.20 -15.04 4.54
N GLN A 126 -7.42 -15.12 5.62
CA GLN A 126 -7.71 -14.49 6.90
C GLN A 126 -6.41 -13.87 7.45
N PRO A 127 -6.17 -12.58 7.19
CA PRO A 127 -5.10 -11.82 7.82
C PRO A 127 -5.22 -11.85 9.34
N GLN A 128 -4.09 -11.95 10.06
CA GLN A 128 -4.07 -11.89 11.52
C GLN A 128 -4.69 -10.59 12.07
N TYR A 129 -4.59 -9.49 11.32
CA TYR A 129 -5.21 -8.20 11.67
C TYR A 129 -6.73 -8.26 11.78
N PHE A 130 -7.40 -9.24 11.16
CA PHE A 130 -8.85 -9.41 11.30
C PHE A 130 -9.23 -10.06 12.64
N LYS A 131 -8.25 -10.46 13.47
CA LYS A 131 -8.49 -11.04 14.82
C LYS A 131 -9.51 -12.18 14.81
N GLY A 132 -9.54 -12.98 13.74
CA GLY A 132 -10.47 -14.08 13.55
C GLY A 132 -11.91 -13.68 13.17
N GLN A 133 -12.19 -12.38 12.98
CA GLN A 133 -13.48 -11.91 12.49
C GLN A 133 -13.63 -12.15 10.98
N PRO A 134 -14.83 -12.51 10.51
CA PRO A 134 -15.08 -12.68 9.07
C PRO A 134 -14.97 -11.34 8.34
N VAL A 135 -14.52 -11.34 7.09
CA VAL A 135 -14.45 -10.12 6.25
C VAL A 135 -15.77 -9.36 6.24
N ALA A 136 -16.89 -10.09 6.21
CA ALA A 136 -18.23 -9.51 6.18
C ALA A 136 -18.59 -8.65 7.40
N SER A 137 -17.84 -8.76 8.51
CA SER A 137 -18.04 -7.87 9.67
C SER A 137 -17.44 -6.48 9.46
N TYR A 138 -16.62 -6.28 8.43
CA TYR A 138 -15.98 -5.01 8.12
C TYR A 138 -16.73 -4.27 7.02
N SER A 139 -16.60 -2.93 7.02
CA SER A 139 -17.22 -2.06 6.01
C SER A 139 -16.48 -2.04 4.68
N PHE A 140 -15.51 -2.93 4.44
CA PHE A 140 -14.72 -3.00 3.22
C PHE A 140 -14.79 -4.39 2.58
N ASP A 141 -14.63 -4.43 1.27
CA ASP A 141 -14.62 -5.70 0.53
C ASP A 141 -13.18 -6.21 0.44
N TYR A 142 -12.98 -7.50 0.74
CA TYR A 142 -11.67 -8.12 0.75
C TYR A 142 -11.66 -9.47 0.04
N SER A 143 -10.64 -9.68 -0.79
CA SER A 143 -10.32 -10.97 -1.38
C SER A 143 -8.84 -11.31 -1.14
N TYR A 144 -8.49 -12.56 -1.41
CA TYR A 144 -7.12 -13.05 -1.30
C TYR A 144 -6.71 -13.74 -2.59
N GLU A 145 -5.49 -13.44 -3.05
CA GLU A 145 -4.87 -14.19 -4.15
C GLU A 145 -4.34 -15.50 -3.57
N GLY A 146 -5.19 -16.54 -3.60
CA GLY A 146 -4.75 -17.91 -3.30
C GLY A 146 -3.74 -18.38 -4.35
N ILE A 147 -2.75 -19.17 -3.95
CA ILE A 147 -1.93 -19.95 -4.89
C ILE A 147 -2.86 -21.04 -5.46
N GLY A 148 -3.53 -20.75 -6.57
CA GLY A 148 -4.50 -21.60 -7.28
C GLY A 148 -5.01 -20.91 -8.54
N PRO A 149 -5.38 -21.64 -9.61
CA PRO A 149 -5.38 -21.11 -10.98
C PRO A 149 -6.36 -19.96 -11.19
N SER A 150 -5.92 -19.01 -12.02
CA SER A 150 -6.56 -17.76 -12.42
C SER A 150 -8.09 -17.82 -12.52
N LEU A 151 -8.74 -16.78 -11.99
CA LEU A 151 -10.14 -16.43 -12.22
C LEU A 151 -10.43 -16.38 -13.73
N ARG A 152 -10.99 -17.48 -14.27
CA ARG A 152 -11.72 -17.44 -15.54
C ARG A 152 -13.06 -16.78 -15.28
N ALA A 153 -13.39 -15.81 -16.13
CA ALA A 153 -14.63 -15.05 -16.11
C ALA A 153 -15.86 -15.97 -16.04
N ALA A 154 -16.61 -15.89 -14.95
CA ALA A 154 -17.98 -16.36 -14.90
C ALA A 154 -18.87 -15.25 -15.47
N GLY A 155 -18.96 -15.23 -16.80
CA GLY A 155 -20.02 -14.51 -17.49
C GLY A 155 -21.33 -15.26 -17.25
N THR A 156 -22.16 -14.73 -16.35
CA THR A 156 -23.59 -15.04 -16.33
C THR A 156 -24.31 -13.72 -16.27
N ARG A 157 -24.85 -13.29 -17.41
CA ARG A 157 -25.98 -12.37 -17.46
C ARG A 157 -27.23 -13.19 -17.82
N PRO A 158 -28.41 -12.79 -17.30
CA PRO A 158 -29.68 -13.47 -17.56
C PRO A 158 -30.06 -13.47 -19.04
#